data_AF-A0A2A6NQ20-F1
#
_entry.id   AF-A0A2A6NQ20-F1
#
_cell.length_a   1.000
_cell.length_b   1.000
_cell.length_c   1.000
_cell.angle_alpha   90.00
_cell.angle_beta   90.00
_cell.angle_gamma   90.00
#
_symmetry.space_group_name_H-M   'P 1'
#
loop_
_entity.id
_entity.type
_entity.pdbx_description
1 polymer ?
#
loop_
_entity_poly.entity_id
_entity_poly.type
_entity_poly.pdbx_seq_one_letter_code
_entity_poly.pdbx_strand_id
1 'polypeptide(L)'
;MPRHSLLGRLLRLTTTGPLHQRRPVTHHTRGANMRDLMIDIETLGTAPGSVVLSIGAVTFDAETGEFGEEFYVAIEPSSAVANGLTMDVSTIKWWMEQSADAQAAAFSGTAHATTALLALSEFVKAAGATRVWAKPPSFDLVLLESAFRSCFVDIPWHYRTPRDVRTLFDITGAAQPDVGTAHNALDDAKSQALGVVEAYRILAARTLAA
;
A
#
# COMPACT_ATOMS: atom_id res chain seq x y z
N MET A 1 25.71 64.07 -44.79
CA MET A 1 25.94 65.49 -44.44
C MET A 1 25.83 65.63 -42.92
N PRO A 2 26.66 66.45 -42.27
CA PRO A 2 27.71 65.89 -41.39
C PRO A 2 27.76 66.49 -39.96
N ARG A 3 28.77 66.02 -39.19
CA ARG A 3 29.49 66.66 -38.04
C ARG A 3 28.93 66.40 -36.64
N HIS A 4 29.60 65.53 -35.86
CA HIS A 4 30.72 65.83 -34.91
C HIS A 4 30.22 66.60 -33.67
N SER A 5 30.45 66.17 -32.44
CA SER A 5 31.78 66.26 -31.82
C SER A 5 31.77 65.86 -30.33
N LEU A 6 32.80 65.08 -29.94
CA LEU A 6 33.57 65.02 -28.69
C LEU A 6 32.85 64.77 -27.34
N LEU A 7 33.12 63.63 -26.69
CA LEU A 7 34.28 63.26 -25.84
C LEU A 7 34.09 63.68 -24.37
N GLY A 8 33.97 62.68 -23.50
CA GLY A 8 34.04 62.83 -22.05
C GLY A 8 34.21 61.45 -21.40
N ARG A 9 35.45 60.95 -21.35
CA ARG A 9 35.82 59.75 -20.58
C ARG A 9 35.77 60.07 -19.08
N LEU A 10 35.12 59.21 -18.31
CA LEU A 10 35.53 58.93 -16.93
C LEU A 10 35.52 57.41 -16.71
N LEU A 11 36.64 56.91 -16.21
CA LEU A 11 36.95 55.49 -15.99
C LEU A 11 36.55 55.04 -14.57
N ARG A 12 36.05 53.78 -14.51
CA ARG A 12 36.07 52.81 -13.39
C ARG A 12 35.16 53.18 -12.19
N LEU A 13 34.37 52.27 -11.62
CA LEU A 13 34.75 50.95 -11.11
C LEU A 13 33.64 49.91 -11.30
N THR A 14 34.10 48.71 -11.63
CA THR A 14 33.39 47.44 -11.71
C THR A 14 32.99 46.92 -10.33
N THR A 15 31.73 46.54 -10.15
CA THR A 15 31.35 45.37 -9.34
C THR A 15 30.01 44.82 -9.84
N THR A 16 30.08 43.91 -10.79
CA THR A 16 28.99 42.98 -11.12
C THR A 16 28.97 41.89 -10.05
N GLY A 17 28.09 42.02 -9.05
CA GLY A 17 27.69 40.90 -8.21
C GLY A 17 26.72 40.00 -8.97
N PRO A 18 26.80 38.67 -8.87
CA PRO A 18 25.89 37.79 -9.60
C PRO A 18 24.46 37.98 -9.09
N LEU A 19 23.54 38.22 -10.02
CA LEU A 19 22.10 38.06 -9.81
C LEU A 19 21.86 36.63 -9.33
N HIS A 20 21.63 36.46 -8.03
CA HIS A 20 21.11 35.23 -7.47
C HIS A 20 19.71 35.05 -8.06
N GLN A 21 19.61 34.27 -9.15
CA GLN A 21 18.36 33.71 -9.59
C GLN A 21 17.81 32.91 -8.40
N ARG A 22 16.80 33.46 -7.74
CA ARG A 22 16.04 32.71 -6.74
C ARG A 22 15.42 31.54 -7.50
N ARG A 23 16.02 30.36 -7.36
CA ARG A 23 15.38 29.11 -7.76
C ARG A 23 14.02 29.07 -7.06
N PRO A 24 12.93 28.69 -7.76
CA PRO A 24 11.68 28.45 -7.08
C PRO A 24 11.96 27.37 -6.03
N VAL A 25 11.73 27.71 -4.78
CA VAL A 25 11.66 26.71 -3.71
C VAL A 25 10.40 25.94 -4.04
N THR A 26 10.56 24.77 -4.67
CA THR A 26 9.51 23.78 -4.67
C THR A 26 9.31 23.41 -3.21
N HIS A 27 8.24 23.90 -2.61
CA HIS A 27 7.70 23.26 -1.43
C HIS A 27 7.39 21.83 -1.85
N HIS A 28 8.28 20.89 -1.54
CA HIS A 28 7.83 19.54 -1.26
C HIS A 28 6.93 19.68 -0.06
N THR A 29 5.62 19.80 -0.32
CA THR A 29 4.61 19.41 0.64
C THR A 29 5.07 18.03 1.12
N ARG A 30 5.43 17.92 2.41
CA ARG A 30 5.40 16.59 3.04
C ARG A 30 4.02 16.06 2.69
N GLY A 31 3.98 14.98 1.90
CA GLY A 31 2.74 14.43 1.36
C GLY A 31 1.72 14.32 2.49
N ALA A 32 0.45 14.61 2.18
CA ALA A 32 -0.62 14.34 3.13
C ALA A 32 -0.38 12.92 3.67
N ASN A 33 -0.15 12.77 4.99
CA ASN A 33 0.04 11.46 5.58
C ASN A 33 -1.27 10.69 5.36
N MET A 34 -1.28 9.81 4.36
CA MET A 34 -2.41 8.95 4.06
C MET A 34 -2.69 8.10 5.30
N ARG A 35 -3.90 8.24 5.83
CA ARG A 35 -4.25 7.65 7.13
C ARG A 35 -4.56 6.16 7.01
N ASP A 36 -4.79 5.68 5.78
CA ASP A 36 -5.27 4.35 5.48
C ASP A 36 -4.24 3.51 4.75
N LEU A 37 -4.18 2.25 5.16
CA LEU A 37 -3.42 1.19 4.52
C LEU A 37 -4.36 0.01 4.33
N MET A 38 -4.58 -0.43 3.10
CA MET A 38 -5.26 -1.71 2.82
C MET A 38 -4.23 -2.82 2.71
N ILE A 39 -4.53 -3.99 3.26
CA ILE A 39 -3.72 -5.21 3.12
C ILE A 39 -4.64 -6.36 2.72
N ASP A 40 -4.18 -7.16 1.77
CA ASP A 40 -4.79 -8.42 1.36
C ASP A 40 -3.69 -9.48 1.16
N ILE A 41 -4.04 -10.77 1.32
CA ILE A 41 -3.11 -11.88 1.22
C ILE A 41 -3.70 -13.08 0.48
N GLU A 42 -2.86 -13.80 -0.24
CA GLU A 42 -3.16 -15.16 -0.70
C GLU A 42 -2.45 -16.20 0.18
N THR A 43 -3.07 -17.34 0.40
CA THR A 43 -2.62 -18.29 1.44
C THR A 43 -2.81 -19.76 1.03
N LEU A 44 -2.10 -20.66 1.72
CA LEU A 44 -2.29 -22.12 1.63
C LEU A 44 -3.01 -22.69 2.85
N GLY A 45 -3.79 -21.89 3.54
CA GLY A 45 -4.59 -22.35 4.67
C GLY A 45 -5.40 -21.23 5.29
N THR A 46 -6.26 -21.56 6.24
CA THR A 46 -7.25 -20.60 6.77
C THR A 46 -7.09 -20.31 8.26
N ALA A 47 -6.11 -20.93 8.90
CA ALA A 47 -5.86 -20.80 10.33
C ALA A 47 -4.59 -19.99 10.61
N PRO A 48 -4.46 -19.35 11.79
CA PRO A 48 -3.18 -18.79 12.22
C PRO A 48 -2.10 -19.88 12.15
N GLY A 49 -0.98 -19.57 11.49
CA GLY A 49 0.09 -20.53 11.22
C GLY A 49 0.09 -21.07 9.79
N SER A 50 -0.89 -20.71 8.96
CA SER A 50 -0.90 -21.07 7.54
C SER A 50 0.13 -20.28 6.73
N VAL A 51 0.68 -20.91 5.68
CA VAL A 51 1.59 -20.27 4.72
C VAL A 51 0.87 -19.14 3.98
N VAL A 52 1.51 -17.98 3.93
CA VAL A 52 1.14 -16.83 3.09
C VAL A 52 1.93 -16.93 1.78
N LEU A 53 1.22 -16.93 0.64
CA LEU A 53 1.77 -16.99 -0.72
C LEU A 53 2.14 -15.61 -1.26
N SER A 54 1.28 -14.62 -1.04
CA SER A 54 1.53 -13.26 -1.49
C SER A 54 0.88 -12.25 -0.56
N ILE A 55 1.43 -11.04 -0.56
CA ILE A 55 0.95 -9.92 0.24
C ILE A 55 0.84 -8.72 -0.69
N GLY A 56 -0.34 -8.15 -0.76
CA GLY A 56 -0.61 -6.87 -1.41
C GLY A 56 -0.95 -5.84 -0.36
N ALA A 57 -0.40 -4.64 -0.51
CA ALA A 57 -0.77 -3.53 0.34
C ALA A 57 -0.72 -2.21 -0.41
N VAL A 58 -1.62 -1.29 -0.05
CA VAL A 58 -1.69 0.03 -0.68
C VAL A 58 -2.14 1.09 0.30
N THR A 59 -1.43 2.22 0.29
CA THR A 59 -1.82 3.39 1.05
C THR A 59 -2.83 4.21 0.27
N PHE A 60 -3.84 4.74 0.98
CA PHE A 60 -4.88 5.56 0.37
C PHE A 60 -5.45 6.58 1.37
N ASP A 61 -6.23 7.52 0.86
CA ASP A 61 -7.05 8.42 1.64
C ASP A 61 -8.53 8.07 1.39
N ALA A 62 -9.20 7.54 2.42
CA ALA A 62 -10.60 7.13 2.30
C ALA A 62 -11.58 8.30 2.04
N GLU A 63 -11.20 9.54 2.36
CA GLU A 63 -12.05 10.73 2.18
C GLU A 63 -11.90 11.33 0.78
N THR A 64 -10.67 11.40 0.26
CA THR A 64 -10.39 11.98 -1.07
C THR A 64 -10.44 10.95 -2.20
N GLY A 65 -10.20 9.68 -1.88
CA GLY A 65 -10.05 8.60 -2.87
C GLY A 65 -8.66 8.54 -3.51
N GLU A 66 -7.70 9.35 -3.04
CA GLU A 66 -6.33 9.31 -3.55
C GLU A 66 -5.61 8.03 -3.09
N PHE A 67 -4.91 7.39 -4.04
CA PHE A 67 -4.00 6.29 -3.78
C PHE A 67 -2.56 6.84 -3.72
N GLY A 68 -1.68 6.15 -3.00
CA GLY A 68 -0.25 6.38 -3.14
C GLY A 68 0.55 5.09 -3.12
N GLU A 69 1.50 4.96 -2.20
CA GLU A 69 2.50 3.89 -2.25
C GLU A 69 1.86 2.49 -2.21
N GLU A 70 2.41 1.62 -3.05
CA GLU A 70 1.98 0.25 -3.26
C GLU A 70 3.09 -0.71 -2.83
N PHE A 71 2.68 -1.87 -2.34
CA PHE A 71 3.57 -2.95 -1.97
C PHE A 71 3.00 -4.27 -2.47
N TYR A 72 3.86 -5.06 -3.10
CA TYR A 72 3.55 -6.44 -3.48
C TYR A 72 4.77 -7.32 -3.27
N VAL A 73 4.54 -8.48 -2.68
CA VAL A 73 5.56 -9.53 -2.59
C VAL A 73 4.91 -10.90 -2.72
N ALA A 74 5.53 -11.77 -3.50
CA ALA A 74 5.19 -13.18 -3.62
C ALA A 74 6.28 -14.03 -2.96
N ILE A 75 5.88 -14.88 -2.02
CA ILE A 75 6.71 -15.62 -1.10
C ILE A 75 6.91 -17.04 -1.64
N GLU A 76 8.16 -17.53 -1.56
CA GLU A 76 8.50 -18.92 -1.81
C GLU A 76 7.92 -19.81 -0.68
N PRO A 77 6.94 -20.69 -0.96
CA PRO A 77 6.22 -21.43 0.08
C PRO A 77 7.13 -22.33 0.93
N SER A 78 8.16 -22.91 0.33
CA SER A 78 9.10 -23.77 1.06
C SER A 78 9.86 -23.00 2.15
N SER A 79 10.12 -21.71 1.95
CA SER A 79 10.74 -20.84 2.96
C SER A 79 9.82 -20.57 4.15
N ALA A 80 8.50 -20.44 3.91
CA ALA A 80 7.52 -20.29 4.97
C ALA A 80 7.40 -21.58 5.80
N VAL A 81 7.36 -22.74 5.13
CA VAL A 81 7.37 -24.05 5.81
C VAL A 81 8.63 -24.26 6.64
N ALA A 82 9.79 -23.83 6.16
CA ALA A 82 11.04 -23.86 6.92
C ALA A 82 10.99 -23.01 8.21
N ASN A 83 10.11 -22.02 8.28
CA ASN A 83 9.81 -21.21 9.47
C ASN A 83 8.65 -21.79 10.32
N GLY A 84 8.21 -23.02 10.05
CA GLY A 84 7.19 -23.70 10.85
C GLY A 84 5.74 -23.36 10.49
N LEU A 85 5.51 -22.66 9.37
CA LEU A 85 4.16 -22.43 8.83
C LEU A 85 3.63 -23.70 8.14
N THR A 86 2.33 -23.92 8.16
CA THR A 86 1.67 -25.14 7.65
C THR A 86 0.76 -24.86 6.46
N MET A 87 0.37 -25.92 5.75
CA MET A 87 -0.54 -25.85 4.61
C MET A 87 -1.74 -26.77 4.84
N ASP A 88 -2.93 -26.31 4.45
CA ASP A 88 -4.16 -27.06 4.52
C ASP A 88 -4.43 -27.75 3.18
N VAL A 89 -4.64 -29.06 3.23
CA VAL A 89 -4.92 -29.87 2.01
C VAL A 89 -6.16 -29.36 1.28
N SER A 90 -7.18 -28.89 1.99
CA SER A 90 -8.39 -28.32 1.39
C SER A 90 -8.10 -27.05 0.60
N THR A 91 -7.23 -26.18 1.10
CA THR A 91 -6.86 -24.93 0.41
C THR A 91 -5.99 -25.21 -0.82
N ILE A 92 -5.07 -26.17 -0.73
CA ILE A 92 -4.31 -26.64 -1.90
C ILE A 92 -5.26 -27.20 -2.97
N LYS A 93 -6.24 -28.02 -2.58
CA LYS A 93 -7.24 -28.54 -3.53
C LYS A 93 -8.04 -27.43 -4.19
N TRP A 94 -8.46 -26.43 -3.43
CA TRP A 94 -9.14 -25.25 -3.97
C TRP A 94 -8.26 -24.49 -4.98
N TRP A 95 -6.96 -24.34 -4.72
CA TRP A 95 -6.02 -23.74 -5.69
C TRP A 95 -5.88 -24.55 -6.98
N MET A 96 -5.89 -25.87 -6.90
CA MET A 96 -5.84 -26.76 -8.08
C MET A 96 -7.07 -26.63 -8.98
N GLU A 97 -8.18 -26.10 -8.46
CA GLU A 97 -9.42 -25.85 -9.20
C GLU A 97 -9.43 -24.47 -9.89
N GLN A 98 -8.47 -23.58 -9.57
CA GLN A 98 -8.38 -22.24 -10.18
C GLN A 98 -7.82 -22.29 -11.60
N SER A 99 -7.93 -21.16 -12.33
CA SER A 99 -7.37 -21.04 -13.68
C SER A 99 -5.85 -21.24 -13.67
N ALA A 100 -5.29 -21.66 -14.81
CA ALA A 100 -3.84 -21.84 -14.95
C ALA A 100 -3.06 -20.54 -14.66
N ASP A 101 -3.63 -19.39 -15.04
CA ASP A 101 -3.03 -18.08 -14.77
C ASP A 101 -3.05 -17.74 -13.28
N ALA A 102 -4.16 -18.03 -12.57
CA ALA A 102 -4.26 -17.83 -11.12
C ALA A 102 -3.29 -18.74 -10.37
N GLN A 103 -3.16 -20.02 -10.78
CA GLN A 103 -2.17 -20.93 -10.22
C GLN A 103 -0.75 -20.42 -10.47
N ALA A 104 -0.43 -20.00 -11.70
CA ALA A 104 0.88 -19.47 -12.04
C ALA A 104 1.21 -18.22 -11.21
N ALA A 105 0.26 -17.31 -11.02
CA ALA A 105 0.44 -16.13 -10.17
C ALA A 105 0.69 -16.52 -8.71
N ALA A 106 -0.18 -17.36 -8.13
CA ALA A 106 -0.14 -17.76 -6.72
C ALA A 106 1.16 -18.49 -6.34
N PHE A 107 1.72 -19.30 -7.25
CA PHE A 107 2.92 -20.12 -7.01
C PHE A 107 4.20 -19.59 -7.70
N SER A 108 4.19 -18.33 -8.17
CA SER A 108 5.37 -17.68 -8.78
C SER A 108 6.34 -17.05 -7.77
N GLY A 109 5.98 -17.05 -6.49
CA GLY A 109 6.74 -16.41 -5.43
C GLY A 109 8.14 -16.98 -5.25
N THR A 110 9.13 -16.08 -5.11
CA THR A 110 10.54 -16.44 -4.90
C THR A 110 11.15 -15.77 -3.67
N ALA A 111 10.44 -14.82 -3.05
CA ALA A 111 10.95 -14.13 -1.88
C ALA A 111 10.96 -15.05 -0.66
N HIS A 112 12.06 -15.01 0.12
CA HIS A 112 12.09 -15.70 1.40
C HIS A 112 11.10 -15.06 2.39
N ALA A 113 10.32 -15.87 3.11
CA ALA A 113 9.25 -15.41 4.01
C ALA A 113 9.72 -14.32 4.99
N THR A 114 10.84 -14.53 5.69
CA THR A 114 11.41 -13.53 6.61
C THR A 114 11.73 -12.20 5.92
N THR A 115 12.31 -12.23 4.71
CA THR A 115 12.65 -11.02 3.95
C THR A 115 11.39 -10.28 3.50
N ALA A 116 10.38 -11.02 3.04
CA ALA A 116 9.09 -10.45 2.65
C ALA A 116 8.39 -9.74 3.82
N LEU A 117 8.38 -10.37 5.01
CA LEU A 117 7.77 -9.79 6.21
C LEU A 117 8.57 -8.60 6.76
N LEU A 118 9.90 -8.61 6.67
CA LEU A 118 10.72 -7.44 6.98
C LEU A 118 10.40 -6.26 6.04
N ALA A 119 10.32 -6.53 4.73
CA ALA A 119 9.97 -5.51 3.75
C ALA A 119 8.57 -4.94 3.98
N LEU A 120 7.58 -5.79 4.30
CA LEU A 120 6.26 -5.34 4.71
C LEU A 120 6.33 -4.49 5.98
N SER A 121 7.11 -4.91 6.99
CA SER A 121 7.28 -4.14 8.22
C SER A 121 7.83 -2.74 7.95
N GLU A 122 8.81 -2.61 7.07
CA GLU A 122 9.37 -1.31 6.66
C GLU A 122 8.35 -0.47 5.93
N PHE A 123 7.60 -1.07 4.98
CA PHE A 123 6.52 -0.41 4.26
C PHE A 123 5.44 0.15 5.20
N VAL A 124 4.93 -0.66 6.13
CA VAL A 124 3.90 -0.23 7.09
C VAL A 124 4.43 0.91 8.00
N LYS A 125 5.67 0.80 8.48
CA LYS A 125 6.29 1.83 9.31
C LYS A 125 6.49 3.14 8.53
N ALA A 126 6.89 3.07 7.27
CA ALA A 126 7.07 4.22 6.40
C ALA A 126 5.75 4.89 6.03
N ALA A 127 4.70 4.09 5.81
CA ALA A 127 3.35 4.59 5.53
C ALA A 127 2.79 5.44 6.68
N GLY A 128 3.12 5.10 7.93
CA GLY A 128 2.63 5.84 9.09
C GLY A 128 1.09 5.86 9.22
N ALA A 129 0.42 4.88 8.59
CA ALA A 129 -1.03 4.78 8.55
C ALA A 129 -1.60 4.56 9.96
N THR A 130 -2.71 5.22 10.25
CA THR A 130 -3.41 5.11 11.55
C THR A 130 -4.53 4.07 11.51
N ARG A 131 -4.92 3.64 10.31
CA ARG A 131 -5.95 2.63 10.04
C ARG A 131 -5.37 1.59 9.09
N VAL A 132 -5.41 0.33 9.50
CA VAL A 132 -4.99 -0.82 8.67
C VAL A 132 -6.24 -1.62 8.35
N TRP A 133 -6.63 -1.61 7.09
CA TRP A 133 -7.84 -2.25 6.58
C TRP A 133 -7.51 -3.63 6.01
N ALA A 134 -8.48 -4.54 6.13
CA ALA A 134 -8.48 -5.87 5.52
C ALA A 134 -9.93 -6.39 5.42
N LYS A 135 -10.15 -7.47 4.68
CA LYS A 135 -11.50 -8.00 4.39
C LYS A 135 -11.56 -9.52 4.67
N PRO A 136 -11.45 -9.95 5.93
CA PRO A 136 -11.45 -9.19 7.18
C PRO A 136 -10.07 -9.15 7.86
N PRO A 137 -9.82 -8.20 8.76
CA PRO A 137 -8.62 -8.21 9.61
C PRO A 137 -8.52 -9.47 10.49
N SER A 138 -9.65 -10.09 10.84
CA SER A 138 -9.68 -11.35 11.61
C SER A 138 -9.17 -12.57 10.81
N PHE A 139 -8.88 -12.42 9.52
CA PHE A 139 -8.23 -13.42 8.68
C PHE A 139 -6.87 -12.89 8.24
N ASP A 140 -6.83 -11.86 7.39
CA ASP A 140 -5.60 -11.42 6.72
C ASP A 140 -4.53 -11.00 7.73
N LEU A 141 -4.88 -10.08 8.64
CA LEU A 141 -3.94 -9.58 9.64
C LEU A 141 -3.60 -10.65 10.67
N VAL A 142 -4.55 -11.51 11.04
CA VAL A 142 -4.29 -12.61 12.00
C VAL A 142 -3.31 -13.63 11.43
N LEU A 143 -3.44 -14.01 10.16
CA LEU A 143 -2.51 -14.91 9.48
C LEU A 143 -1.14 -14.26 9.32
N LEU A 144 -1.09 -12.98 8.93
CA LEU A 144 0.16 -12.21 8.86
C LEU A 144 0.85 -12.12 10.22
N GLU A 145 0.11 -11.80 11.29
CA GLU A 145 0.68 -11.75 12.65
C GLU A 145 1.27 -13.09 13.07
N SER A 146 0.65 -14.21 12.69
CA SER A 146 1.23 -15.53 12.92
C SER A 146 2.52 -15.72 12.11
N ALA A 147 2.55 -15.30 10.84
CA ALA A 147 3.75 -15.38 10.01
C ALA A 147 4.89 -14.50 10.55
N PHE A 148 4.58 -13.29 11.01
CA PHE A 148 5.51 -12.40 11.71
C PHE A 148 6.16 -13.10 12.90
N ARG A 149 5.34 -13.70 13.78
CA ARG A 149 5.83 -14.44 14.96
C ARG A 149 6.70 -15.65 14.56
N SER A 150 6.25 -16.45 13.58
CA SER A 150 7.01 -17.61 13.09
C SER A 150 8.36 -17.24 12.47
N CYS A 151 8.45 -16.07 11.85
CA CYS A 151 9.69 -15.58 11.23
C CYS A 151 10.53 -14.69 12.15
N PHE A 152 10.18 -14.55 13.43
CA PHE A 152 10.84 -13.67 14.41
C PHE A 152 10.92 -12.20 13.96
N VAL A 153 9.87 -11.71 13.29
CA VAL A 153 9.74 -10.31 12.86
C VAL A 153 8.65 -9.63 13.69
N ASP A 154 8.93 -8.41 14.15
CA ASP A 154 7.95 -7.62 14.92
C ASP A 154 6.75 -7.23 14.06
N ILE A 155 5.55 -7.35 14.63
CA ILE A 155 4.31 -6.92 14.00
C ILE A 155 4.31 -5.38 13.87
N PRO A 156 4.14 -4.81 12.66
CA PRO A 156 4.37 -3.39 12.43
C PRO A 156 3.15 -2.50 12.69
N TRP A 157 2.06 -3.04 13.22
CA TRP A 157 0.85 -2.31 13.58
C TRP A 157 0.43 -2.56 15.03
N HIS A 158 -0.27 -1.59 15.61
CA HIS A 158 -0.82 -1.69 16.96
C HIS A 158 -2.22 -2.31 16.92
N TYR A 159 -2.63 -3.09 17.93
CA TYR A 159 -3.94 -3.78 18.00
C TYR A 159 -5.19 -2.88 17.89
N ARG A 160 -5.04 -1.55 17.82
CA ARG A 160 -6.13 -0.57 17.69
C ARG A 160 -6.29 -0.03 16.26
N THR A 161 -5.33 -0.29 15.37
CA THR A 161 -5.36 0.17 13.99
C THR A 161 -6.21 -0.68 13.04
N PRO A 162 -6.43 -2.00 13.27
CA PRO A 162 -7.24 -2.81 12.35
C PRO A 162 -8.64 -2.25 12.10
N ARG A 163 -9.11 -2.32 10.85
CA ARG A 163 -10.45 -1.93 10.40
C ARG A 163 -11.01 -3.00 9.47
N ASP A 164 -12.28 -3.30 9.65
CA ASP A 164 -12.96 -4.34 8.86
C ASP A 164 -13.76 -3.72 7.72
N VAL A 165 -13.37 -4.08 6.49
CA VAL A 165 -14.06 -3.67 5.26
C VAL A 165 -15.49 -4.20 5.23
N ARG A 166 -15.73 -5.44 5.68
CA ARG A 166 -17.07 -6.05 5.66
C ARG A 166 -18.04 -5.28 6.55
N THR A 167 -17.62 -4.87 7.73
CA THR A 167 -18.46 -4.04 8.62
C THR A 167 -18.85 -2.74 7.94
N LEU A 168 -17.90 -2.08 7.27
CA LEU A 168 -18.17 -0.82 6.59
C LEU A 168 -19.12 -1.01 5.39
N PHE A 169 -18.97 -2.09 4.64
CA PHE A 169 -19.86 -2.41 3.52
C PHE A 169 -21.27 -2.74 3.99
N ASP A 170 -21.42 -3.50 5.07
CA ASP A 170 -22.73 -3.86 5.63
C ASP A 170 -23.53 -2.61 6.05
N ILE A 171 -22.88 -1.64 6.68
CA ILE A 171 -23.52 -0.40 7.15
C ILE A 171 -23.89 0.55 5.99
N THR A 172 -23.05 0.60 4.95
CA THR A 172 -23.18 1.60 3.88
C THR A 172 -23.92 1.07 2.65
N GLY A 173 -23.91 -0.24 2.43
CA GLY A 173 -24.32 -0.86 1.17
C GLY A 173 -23.31 -0.69 0.04
N ALA A 174 -22.06 -0.26 0.34
CA ALA A 174 -21.02 -0.13 -0.65
C ALA A 174 -20.65 -1.49 -1.27
N ALA A 175 -20.29 -1.46 -2.55
CA ALA A 175 -19.81 -2.62 -3.28
C ALA A 175 -18.32 -2.46 -3.63
N GLN A 176 -17.61 -3.58 -3.66
CA GLN A 176 -16.25 -3.64 -4.18
C GLN A 176 -16.29 -3.67 -5.71
N PRO A 177 -15.57 -2.77 -6.41
CA PRO A 177 -15.35 -2.92 -7.84
C PRO A 177 -14.33 -4.03 -8.13
N ASP A 178 -14.45 -4.67 -9.28
CA ASP A 178 -13.43 -5.59 -9.78
C ASP A 178 -12.31 -4.79 -10.46
N VAL A 179 -11.10 -4.86 -9.91
CA VAL A 179 -9.89 -4.23 -10.45
C VAL A 179 -8.86 -5.32 -10.70
N GLY A 180 -8.21 -5.24 -11.86
CA GLY A 180 -7.06 -6.09 -12.16
C GLY A 180 -7.40 -7.57 -12.28
N THR A 181 -6.47 -8.41 -11.80
CA THR A 181 -6.55 -9.87 -11.92
C THR A 181 -7.06 -10.47 -10.63
N ALA A 182 -8.09 -11.31 -10.71
CA ALA A 182 -8.57 -12.07 -9.55
C ALA A 182 -7.42 -12.91 -8.96
N HIS A 183 -7.34 -12.96 -7.63
CA HIS A 183 -6.29 -13.66 -6.88
C HIS A 183 -4.90 -13.03 -6.99
N ASN A 184 -4.85 -11.73 -7.26
CA ASN A 184 -3.66 -10.92 -7.08
C ASN A 184 -3.87 -10.02 -5.86
N ALA A 185 -3.14 -10.31 -4.79
CA ALA A 185 -3.31 -9.62 -3.51
C ALA A 185 -3.21 -8.08 -3.60
N LEU A 186 -2.39 -7.52 -4.51
CA LEU A 186 -2.31 -6.05 -4.65
C LEU A 186 -3.53 -5.49 -5.40
N ASP A 187 -3.99 -6.17 -6.45
CA ASP A 187 -5.20 -5.77 -7.17
C ASP A 187 -6.42 -5.88 -6.23
N ASP A 188 -6.50 -6.95 -5.44
CA ASP A 188 -7.54 -7.14 -4.42
C ASP A 188 -7.47 -6.05 -3.34
N ALA A 189 -6.28 -5.70 -2.82
CA ALA A 189 -6.12 -4.58 -1.89
C ALA A 189 -6.60 -3.25 -2.51
N LYS A 190 -6.34 -2.99 -3.79
CA LYS A 190 -6.82 -1.78 -4.47
C LYS A 190 -8.34 -1.77 -4.65
N SER A 191 -8.91 -2.89 -5.09
CA SER A 191 -10.35 -3.08 -5.20
C SER A 191 -11.06 -2.84 -3.86
N GLN A 192 -10.53 -3.42 -2.79
CA GLN A 192 -11.08 -3.25 -1.45
C GLN A 192 -10.97 -1.80 -0.98
N ALA A 193 -9.83 -1.13 -1.22
CA ALA A 193 -9.64 0.28 -0.88
C ALA A 193 -10.65 1.19 -1.61
N LEU A 194 -10.91 0.95 -2.91
CA LEU A 194 -11.95 1.67 -3.65
C LEU A 194 -13.35 1.48 -3.04
N GLY A 195 -13.67 0.26 -2.60
CA GLY A 195 -14.92 0.02 -1.89
C GLY A 195 -15.01 0.80 -0.57
N VAL A 196 -13.90 0.93 0.17
CA VAL A 196 -13.84 1.77 1.38
C VAL A 196 -14.07 3.24 1.02
N VAL A 197 -13.44 3.76 -0.04
CA VAL A 197 -13.65 5.14 -0.51
C VAL A 197 -15.12 5.39 -0.84
N GLU A 198 -15.78 4.48 -1.56
CA GLU A 198 -17.22 4.62 -1.84
C GLU A 198 -18.07 4.61 -0.57
N ALA A 199 -17.74 3.75 0.39
CA ALA A 199 -18.43 3.74 1.68
C ALA A 199 -18.29 5.07 2.44
N TYR A 200 -17.11 5.70 2.41
CA TYR A 200 -16.91 7.04 3.00
C TYR A 200 -17.74 8.09 2.28
N ARG A 201 -17.81 8.04 0.95
CA ARG A 201 -18.67 8.93 0.14
C ARG A 201 -20.14 8.80 0.53
N ILE A 202 -20.64 7.57 0.72
CA ILE A 202 -22.01 7.30 1.16
C ILE A 202 -22.26 7.89 2.55
N LEU A 203 -21.35 7.70 3.51
CA LEU A 203 -21.48 8.24 4.87
C LEU A 203 -21.49 9.77 4.89
N ALA A 204 -20.62 10.40 4.10
CA ALA A 204 -20.60 11.86 3.96
C ALA A 204 -21.93 12.39 3.39
N ALA A 205 -22.47 11.73 2.36
CA ALA A 205 -23.76 12.11 1.77
C ALA A 205 -24.93 11.95 2.76
N ARG A 206 -24.95 10.88 3.58
CA ARG A 206 -25.97 10.69 4.63
C ARG A 206 -25.90 11.78 5.71
N THR A 207 -24.71 12.26 6.03
CA THR A 207 -24.50 13.31 7.03
C THR A 207 -24.98 14.68 6.53
N LEU A 208 -24.81 14.97 5.24
CA LEU A 208 -25.29 16.22 4.63
C LEU A 208 -26.81 16.26 4.42
N ALA A 209 -27.47 15.11 4.41
CA ALA A 209 -28.92 14.98 4.23
C ALA A 209 -29.71 14.99 5.55
N ALA A 210 -29.03 14.93 6.70
CA ALA A 210 -29.61 14.94 8.05
C ALA A 210 -29.62 16.35 8.65
#